data_AF-A0A4S2JVU6-F1
#
_entry.id   AF-A0A4S2JVU6-F1
#
_cell.length_a   1.000
_cell.length_b   1.000
_cell.length_c   1.000
_cell.angle_alpha   90.00
_cell.angle_beta   90.00
_cell.angle_gamma   90.00
#
_symmetry.space_group_name_H-M   'P 1'
#
loop_
_entity.id
_entity.type
_entity.pdbx_description
1 polymer ?
#
loop_
_entity_poly.entity_id
_entity_poly.type
_entity_poly.pdbx_seq_one_letter_code
_entity_poly.pdbx_strand_id
1 'polypeptide(L)'
;MYRFYVSKNQHAIGNKIKKKEGKRDHWLDHADDTYDNKLIEDIKVSLRVLKLFIPLPIFWALYDQQGSQWTFQATRMDGQIGSFMLLPDQLQAVNPLLIIIFIPIFETCIYPAFAKIHIIDTPLKKLVAGGFLASVAFIVAGIVEIQIEVSTYPTLPVKGSAQIRIFNTMDCSVSIDIVDQGQIKIYPVSRSETLEVKAINGSIEMLDYRADFTECYNKGYIARSTDSGQITGTEANATSWVITPLGLKYNYTDMVDKPEKGKPMVRSLIYLSPGLSNATLKLLRKDKTEVTSILVSSLEFSQSKLEKIEDPGEYDVYLDETLLEENVPFKLGGVYTVVGSHIKSKIAGKTVQVTPPNSLHMAWMLPQYIIITMGEVMFSVTGLQFAFTQAPVSMKSLLQAGWLLSVAFGNLIVVIIKGARPFDRQVYEIFLYAVLMAAVITIFAVMTIFYKYVEIPEEEDTDGAIPLEEKGNVNLAYKEDKK
;
A
#
# COMPACT_ATOMS: atom_id res chain seq x y z
N MET A 1 6.35 -38.58 12.05
CA MET A 1 7.20 -37.62 12.80
C MET A 1 6.46 -36.83 13.87
N TYR A 2 5.44 -36.03 13.53
CA TYR A 2 4.74 -35.17 14.52
C TYR A 2 4.04 -35.94 15.67
N ARG A 3 3.40 -37.08 15.38
CA ARG A 3 2.81 -37.98 16.40
C ARG A 3 3.85 -38.58 17.36
N PHE A 4 5.06 -38.86 16.87
CA PHE A 4 6.17 -39.35 17.71
C PHE A 4 6.71 -38.25 18.62
N TYR A 5 6.78 -37.00 18.12
CA TYR A 5 7.24 -35.84 18.87
C TYR A 5 6.29 -35.48 20.03
N VAL A 6 4.98 -35.48 19.78
CA VAL A 6 3.95 -35.20 20.80
C VAL A 6 3.88 -36.32 21.85
N SER A 7 3.92 -37.59 21.41
CA SER A 7 3.94 -38.76 22.29
C SER A 7 5.15 -38.74 23.25
N LYS A 8 6.35 -38.47 22.73
CA LYS A 8 7.59 -38.42 23.53
C LYS A 8 7.60 -37.27 24.54
N ASN A 9 7.14 -36.09 24.15
CA ASN A 9 7.01 -34.95 25.07
C ASN A 9 5.96 -35.23 26.17
N GLN A 10 4.82 -35.83 25.82
CA GLN A 10 3.81 -36.25 26.80
C GLN A 10 4.33 -37.35 27.74
N HIS A 11 5.12 -38.29 27.23
CA HIS A 11 5.73 -39.36 28.02
C HIS A 11 6.80 -38.83 28.99
N ALA A 12 7.70 -37.96 28.53
CA ALA A 12 8.72 -37.32 29.36
C ALA A 12 8.10 -36.43 30.45
N ILE A 13 7.07 -35.65 30.11
CA ILE A 13 6.30 -34.84 31.09
C ILE A 13 5.55 -35.75 32.07
N GLY A 14 4.95 -36.84 31.60
CA GLY A 14 4.28 -37.83 32.42
C GLY A 14 5.20 -38.53 33.42
N ASN A 15 6.42 -38.90 33.01
CA ASN A 15 7.42 -39.52 33.88
C ASN A 15 8.00 -38.52 34.89
N LYS A 16 8.19 -37.26 34.51
CA LYS A 16 8.60 -36.18 35.44
C LYS A 16 7.55 -35.92 36.53
N ILE A 17 6.27 -36.09 36.22
CA ILE A 17 5.17 -35.96 37.19
C ILE A 17 5.06 -37.22 38.09
N LYS A 18 5.45 -38.40 37.59
CA LYS A 18 5.31 -39.69 38.31
C LYS A 18 6.53 -40.12 39.14
N LYS A 19 7.77 -39.69 38.84
CA LYS A 19 8.98 -40.05 39.62
C LYS A 19 9.45 -38.88 40.49
N LYS A 20 9.56 -39.14 41.80
CA LYS A 20 10.04 -38.21 42.84
C LYS A 20 11.55 -38.34 43.13
N GLU A 21 12.32 -39.00 42.27
CA GLU A 21 13.74 -39.31 42.53
C GLU A 21 14.67 -38.88 41.39
N GLY A 22 15.70 -38.10 41.76
CA GLY A 22 16.88 -37.77 40.95
C GLY A 22 16.82 -36.42 40.23
N LYS A 23 17.61 -35.43 40.69
CA LYS A 23 17.86 -34.20 39.91
C LYS A 23 18.63 -34.57 38.64
N ARG A 24 17.94 -34.66 37.51
CA ARG A 24 18.55 -34.69 36.16
C ARG A 24 18.51 -33.29 35.54
N ASP A 25 19.54 -32.91 34.80
CA ASP A 25 19.75 -31.54 34.32
C ASP A 25 18.74 -31.08 33.25
N HIS A 26 18.16 -31.99 32.45
CA HIS A 26 17.13 -31.66 31.46
C HIS A 26 15.92 -32.60 31.53
N TRP A 27 14.70 -32.05 31.37
CA TRP A 27 13.45 -32.80 31.50
C TRP A 27 13.28 -33.90 30.44
N LEU A 28 13.89 -33.73 29.26
CA LEU A 28 13.87 -34.71 28.17
C LEU A 28 14.69 -35.97 28.47
N ASP A 29 15.55 -35.93 29.50
CA ASP A 29 16.35 -37.10 29.94
C ASP A 29 15.52 -38.15 30.66
N HIS A 30 14.22 -37.91 30.87
CA HIS A 30 13.30 -38.88 31.48
C HIS A 30 12.67 -39.82 30.45
N ALA A 31 13.13 -39.76 29.19
CA ALA A 31 12.69 -40.59 28.07
C ALA A 31 13.79 -41.55 27.57
N ASP A 32 14.89 -41.67 28.33
CA ASP A 32 16.03 -42.59 28.09
C ASP A 32 15.64 -44.07 28.21
N ASP A 33 14.50 -44.34 28.85
CA ASP A 33 13.90 -45.65 29.00
C ASP A 33 13.34 -46.23 27.69
N THR A 34 12.94 -45.36 26.74
CA THR A 34 12.19 -45.75 25.54
C THR A 34 12.87 -45.33 24.24
N TYR A 35 13.77 -44.34 24.29
CA TYR A 35 14.35 -43.75 23.09
C TYR A 35 15.88 -43.69 23.17
N ASP A 36 16.50 -43.86 22.01
CA ASP A 36 17.95 -43.76 21.88
C ASP A 36 18.48 -42.39 22.36
N ASN A 37 19.61 -42.43 23.08
CA ASN A 37 20.25 -41.26 23.68
C ASN A 37 20.66 -40.25 22.61
N LYS A 38 21.10 -40.72 21.43
CA LYS A 38 21.42 -39.86 20.29
C LYS A 38 20.21 -39.06 19.82
N LEU A 39 19.04 -39.69 19.72
CA LEU A 39 17.80 -39.00 19.35
C LEU A 39 17.34 -38.00 20.44
N ILE A 40 17.61 -38.27 21.72
CA ILE A 40 17.30 -37.33 22.81
C ILE A 40 18.20 -36.08 22.69
N GLU A 41 19.47 -36.26 22.38
CA GLU A 41 20.43 -35.18 22.16
C GLU A 41 20.09 -34.34 20.92
N ASP A 42 19.76 -34.97 19.79
CA ASP A 42 19.32 -34.30 18.56
C ASP A 42 18.09 -33.41 18.80
N ILE A 43 17.14 -33.88 19.62
CA ILE A 43 15.95 -33.09 20.00
C ILE A 43 16.34 -31.92 20.90
N LYS A 44 17.23 -32.11 21.87
CA LYS A 44 17.71 -31.01 22.74
C LYS A 44 18.39 -29.91 21.92
N VAL A 45 19.22 -30.30 20.95
CA VAL A 45 19.87 -29.37 20.02
C VAL A 45 18.82 -28.63 19.18
N SER A 46 17.89 -29.37 18.58
CA SER A 46 16.83 -28.78 17.76
C SER A 46 15.95 -27.81 18.55
N LEU A 47 15.60 -28.15 19.80
CA LEU A 47 14.85 -27.26 20.68
C LEU A 47 15.61 -25.95 21.00
N ARG A 48 16.94 -26.00 21.06
CA ARG A 48 17.77 -24.79 21.26
C ARG A 48 17.66 -23.84 20.06
N VAL A 49 17.69 -24.39 18.84
CA VAL A 49 17.49 -23.62 17.60
C VAL A 49 16.06 -23.10 17.50
N LEU A 50 15.05 -23.94 17.75
CA LEU A 50 13.64 -23.54 17.73
C LEU A 50 13.33 -22.45 18.77
N LYS A 51 13.99 -22.50 19.94
CA LYS A 51 13.87 -21.42 20.93
C LYS A 51 14.35 -20.09 20.34
N LEU A 52 15.40 -20.08 19.53
CA LEU A 52 15.88 -18.88 18.85
C LEU A 52 14.87 -18.35 17.80
N PHE A 53 13.98 -19.22 17.29
CA PHE A 53 12.96 -18.83 16.31
C PHE A 53 11.74 -18.13 16.92
N ILE A 54 11.58 -18.13 18.24
CA ILE A 54 10.39 -17.55 18.92
C ILE A 54 10.09 -16.09 18.51
N PRO A 55 11.08 -15.19 18.30
CA PRO A 55 10.81 -13.82 17.86
C PRO A 55 10.54 -13.67 16.36
N LEU A 56 10.88 -14.68 15.54
CA LEU A 56 10.80 -14.61 14.07
C LEU A 56 9.39 -14.38 13.51
N PRO A 57 8.30 -14.93 14.08
CA PRO A 57 6.96 -14.62 13.59
C PRO A 57 6.66 -13.12 13.56
N ILE A 58 7.11 -12.37 14.57
CA ILE A 58 6.87 -10.91 14.61
C ILE A 58 7.77 -10.22 13.57
N PHE A 59 9.02 -10.67 13.40
CA PHE A 59 9.88 -10.18 12.33
C PHE A 59 9.20 -10.35 10.95
N TRP A 60 8.70 -11.55 10.64
CA TRP A 60 8.02 -11.82 9.37
C TRP A 60 6.73 -11.02 9.22
N ALA A 61 5.95 -10.88 10.30
CA ALA A 61 4.74 -10.06 10.27
C ALA A 61 5.02 -8.59 9.91
N LEU A 62 6.16 -8.05 10.36
CA LEU A 62 6.59 -6.70 10.03
C LEU A 62 7.21 -6.65 8.63
N TYR A 63 8.10 -7.58 8.32
CA TYR A 63 8.78 -7.67 7.03
C TYR A 63 7.79 -7.78 5.86
N ASP A 64 6.79 -8.65 5.97
CA ASP A 64 5.78 -8.88 4.93
C ASP A 64 4.88 -7.65 4.69
N GLN A 65 4.92 -6.62 5.55
CA GLN A 65 4.22 -5.36 5.30
C GLN A 65 4.74 -4.65 4.05
N GLN A 66 6.00 -4.86 3.64
CA GLN A 66 6.54 -4.25 2.42
C GLN A 66 5.74 -4.64 1.16
N GLY A 67 5.15 -5.85 1.12
CA GLY A 67 4.35 -6.29 -0.03
C GLY A 67 2.98 -5.62 -0.13
N SER A 68 2.55 -4.92 0.93
CA SER A 68 1.19 -4.34 0.99
C SER A 68 1.18 -2.87 1.37
N GLN A 69 1.76 -2.51 2.51
CA GLN A 69 1.80 -1.13 2.98
C GLN A 69 2.59 -0.24 2.01
N TRP A 70 3.70 -0.72 1.47
CA TRP A 70 4.47 0.06 0.50
C TRP A 70 3.79 0.09 -0.87
N THR A 71 3.00 -0.93 -1.22
CA THR A 71 2.12 -0.88 -2.39
C THR A 71 1.06 0.22 -2.21
N PHE A 72 0.43 0.33 -1.03
CA PHE A 72 -0.48 1.45 -0.71
C PHE A 72 0.23 2.82 -0.63
N GLN A 73 1.51 2.85 -0.29
CA GLN A 73 2.32 4.05 -0.42
C GLN A 73 2.52 4.43 -1.89
N ALA A 74 2.84 3.45 -2.73
CA ALA A 74 3.03 3.64 -4.17
C ALA A 74 1.75 4.12 -4.88
N THR A 75 0.54 3.71 -4.47
CA THR A 75 -0.72 4.22 -5.07
C THR A 75 -0.90 5.73 -4.93
N ARG A 76 -0.18 6.35 -4.00
CA ARG A 76 -0.22 7.79 -3.68
C ARG A 76 0.99 8.55 -4.23
N MET A 77 1.75 7.91 -5.11
CA MET A 77 2.93 8.46 -5.77
C MET A 77 2.70 8.55 -7.29
N ASP A 78 3.53 9.35 -7.96
CA ASP A 78 3.54 9.45 -9.42
C ASP A 78 4.37 8.31 -10.01
N GLY A 79 3.74 7.54 -10.89
CA GLY A 79 4.35 6.41 -11.60
C GLY A 79 4.86 6.77 -13.00
N GLN A 80 4.77 8.03 -13.43
CA GLN A 80 5.17 8.43 -14.78
C GLN A 80 6.70 8.38 -14.97
N ILE A 81 7.18 7.44 -15.77
CA ILE A 81 8.59 7.31 -16.18
C ILE A 81 8.68 7.59 -17.69
N GLY A 82 8.93 8.85 -18.04
CA GLY A 82 8.93 9.27 -19.45
C GLY A 82 7.55 9.03 -20.08
N SER A 83 7.49 8.17 -21.10
CA SER A 83 6.23 7.77 -21.78
C SER A 83 5.55 6.54 -21.16
N PHE A 84 6.20 5.85 -20.22
CA PHE A 84 5.67 4.67 -19.56
C PHE A 84 5.09 5.03 -18.20
N MET A 85 3.99 4.39 -17.81
CA MET A 85 3.44 4.53 -16.47
C MET A 85 3.67 3.25 -15.67
N LEU A 86 4.49 3.35 -14.63
CA LEU A 86 4.70 2.30 -13.65
C LEU A 86 3.48 2.22 -12.72
N LEU A 87 2.86 1.04 -12.64
CA LEU A 87 1.76 0.82 -11.70
C LEU A 87 2.32 0.47 -10.30
N PRO A 88 1.59 0.83 -9.22
CA PRO A 88 2.01 0.56 -7.85
C PRO A 88 2.44 -0.90 -7.58
N ASP A 89 1.66 -1.87 -8.06
CA ASP A 89 1.92 -3.30 -7.84
C ASP A 89 3.21 -3.78 -8.53
N GLN A 90 3.61 -3.14 -9.63
CA GLN A 90 4.82 -3.51 -10.38
C GLN A 90 6.10 -3.20 -9.61
N LEU A 91 6.05 -2.30 -8.61
CA LEU A 91 7.19 -1.96 -7.78
C LEU A 91 7.69 -3.15 -6.95
N GLN A 92 6.84 -4.13 -6.66
CA GLN A 92 7.24 -5.33 -5.92
C GLN A 92 8.33 -6.14 -6.64
N ALA A 93 8.44 -6.00 -7.97
CA ALA A 93 9.50 -6.63 -8.75
C ALA A 93 10.91 -6.10 -8.43
N VAL A 94 11.01 -4.92 -7.80
CA VAL A 94 12.30 -4.34 -7.38
C VAL A 94 12.98 -5.21 -6.32
N ASN A 95 12.24 -5.83 -5.39
CA ASN A 95 12.85 -6.61 -4.31
C ASN A 95 13.60 -7.85 -4.85
N PRO A 96 13.00 -8.76 -5.64
CA PRO A 96 13.74 -9.89 -6.23
C PRO A 96 14.93 -9.47 -7.10
N LEU A 97 14.81 -8.37 -7.85
CA LEU A 97 15.91 -7.83 -8.66
C LEU A 97 17.09 -7.40 -7.78
N LEU A 98 16.81 -6.69 -6.69
CA LEU A 98 17.83 -6.28 -5.73
C LEU A 98 18.46 -7.49 -5.02
N ILE A 99 17.71 -8.55 -4.71
CA ILE A 99 18.28 -9.79 -4.12
C ILE A 99 19.32 -10.40 -5.05
N ILE A 100 19.01 -10.53 -6.36
CA ILE A 100 19.92 -11.10 -7.36
C ILE A 100 21.23 -10.29 -7.43
N ILE A 101 21.15 -8.98 -7.27
CA ILE A 101 22.31 -8.08 -7.27
C ILE A 101 23.06 -8.16 -5.94
N PHE A 102 22.35 -8.17 -4.81
CA PHE A 102 22.96 -8.06 -3.49
C PHE A 102 23.59 -9.35 -2.98
N ILE A 103 23.04 -10.53 -3.25
CA ILE A 103 23.67 -11.80 -2.82
C ILE A 103 25.16 -11.88 -3.20
N PRO A 104 25.56 -11.75 -4.48
CA PRO A 104 26.96 -11.83 -4.86
C PRO A 104 27.80 -10.69 -4.27
N ILE A 105 27.25 -9.47 -4.15
CA ILE A 105 27.96 -8.33 -3.51
C ILE A 105 28.22 -8.62 -2.03
N PHE A 106 27.24 -9.18 -1.33
CA PHE A 106 27.37 -9.49 0.09
C PHE A 106 28.38 -10.60 0.33
N GLU A 107 28.35 -11.66 -0.48
CA GLU A 107 29.29 -12.78 -0.35
C GLU A 107 30.72 -12.43 -0.72
N THR A 108 30.93 -11.66 -1.79
CA THR A 108 32.28 -11.37 -2.33
C THR A 108 32.94 -10.14 -1.71
N CYS A 109 32.16 -9.13 -1.32
CA CYS A 109 32.70 -7.85 -0.86
C CYS A 109 32.37 -7.57 0.61
N ILE A 110 31.08 -7.58 0.97
CA ILE A 110 30.63 -7.04 2.28
C ILE A 110 30.99 -7.99 3.43
N TYR A 111 30.68 -9.29 3.33
CA TYR A 111 31.00 -10.24 4.39
C TYR A 111 32.50 -10.41 4.61
N PRO A 112 33.36 -10.48 3.57
CA PRO A 112 34.81 -10.49 3.76
C PRO A 112 35.32 -9.20 4.41
N ALA A 113 34.75 -8.04 4.07
CA ALA A 113 35.10 -6.78 4.71
C ALA A 113 34.72 -6.78 6.21
N PHE A 114 33.51 -7.20 6.56
CA PHE A 114 33.10 -7.31 7.96
C PHE A 114 33.93 -8.32 8.77
N ALA A 115 34.35 -9.42 8.14
CA ALA A 115 35.23 -10.40 8.75
C ALA A 115 36.61 -9.81 9.05
N LYS A 116 37.18 -9.00 8.14
CA LYS A 116 38.48 -8.32 8.35
C LYS A 116 38.45 -7.32 9.51
N ILE A 117 37.31 -6.68 9.77
CA ILE A 117 37.16 -5.69 10.83
C ILE A 117 36.67 -6.35 12.14
N HIS A 118 36.40 -7.66 12.14
CA HIS A 118 35.91 -8.44 13.29
C HIS A 118 34.62 -7.90 13.95
N ILE A 119 33.81 -7.11 13.23
CA ILE A 119 32.55 -6.55 13.75
C ILE A 119 31.41 -7.56 13.59
N ILE A 120 31.24 -8.11 12.38
CA ILE A 120 30.16 -9.04 12.01
C ILE A 120 30.78 -10.31 11.41
N ASP A 121 31.34 -11.13 12.29
CA ASP A 121 32.07 -12.35 11.95
C ASP A 121 31.24 -13.64 12.12
N THR A 122 30.14 -13.59 12.88
CA THR A 122 29.27 -14.75 13.10
C THR A 122 27.94 -14.65 12.35
N PRO A 123 27.31 -15.79 11.98
CA PRO A 123 25.99 -15.79 11.34
C PRO A 123 24.94 -15.05 12.16
N LEU A 124 24.91 -15.22 13.48
CA LEU A 124 23.94 -14.57 14.36
C LEU A 124 24.09 -13.04 14.38
N LYS A 125 25.33 -12.53 14.35
CA LYS A 125 25.58 -11.09 14.22
C LYS A 125 25.08 -10.55 12.87
N LYS A 126 25.21 -11.33 11.79
CA LYS A 126 24.65 -10.95 10.46
C LYS A 126 23.13 -10.84 10.53
N LEU A 127 22.45 -11.83 11.15
CA LEU A 127 21.00 -11.78 11.34
C LEU A 127 20.59 -10.53 12.14
N VAL A 128 21.24 -10.26 13.27
CA VAL A 128 20.94 -9.07 14.10
C VAL A 128 21.13 -7.78 13.31
N ALA A 129 22.24 -7.63 12.57
CA ALA A 129 22.49 -6.45 11.74
C ALA A 129 21.45 -6.30 10.62
N GLY A 130 21.07 -7.39 9.96
CA GLY A 130 20.01 -7.39 8.94
C GLY A 130 18.65 -6.97 9.51
N GLY A 131 18.33 -7.41 10.73
CA GLY A 131 17.13 -6.99 11.45
C GLY A 131 17.11 -5.49 11.78
N PHE A 132 18.24 -4.92 12.21
CA PHE A 132 18.33 -3.48 12.45
C PHE A 132 18.24 -2.68 11.15
N LEU A 133 18.81 -3.17 10.05
CA LEU A 133 18.59 -2.57 8.72
C LEU A 133 17.11 -2.57 8.34
N ALA A 134 16.38 -3.66 8.62
CA ALA A 134 14.93 -3.70 8.39
C ALA A 134 14.19 -2.61 9.18
N SER A 135 14.56 -2.35 10.45
CA SER A 135 14.00 -1.24 11.22
C SER A 135 14.30 0.12 10.60
N VAL A 136 15.54 0.34 10.14
CA VAL A 136 15.94 1.56 9.43
C VAL A 136 15.14 1.74 8.13
N ALA A 137 14.86 0.66 7.39
CA ALA A 137 14.02 0.73 6.19
C ALA A 137 12.61 1.26 6.49
N PHE A 138 12.00 0.86 7.61
CA PHE A 138 10.71 1.41 8.04
C PHE A 138 10.80 2.88 8.47
N ILE A 139 11.90 3.31 9.09
CA ILE A 139 12.12 4.75 9.38
C ILE A 139 12.17 5.55 8.07
N VAL A 140 12.93 5.07 7.09
CA VAL A 140 13.01 5.71 5.76
C VAL A 140 11.65 5.72 5.09
N ALA A 141 10.88 4.62 5.17
CA ALA A 141 9.53 4.58 4.65
C ALA A 141 8.58 5.57 5.32
N GLY A 142 8.73 5.80 6.63
CA GLY A 142 7.98 6.81 7.36
C GLY A 142 8.35 8.24 6.94
N ILE A 143 9.60 8.50 6.60
CA ILE A 143 10.05 9.80 6.07
C ILE A 143 9.46 10.03 4.67
N VAL A 144 9.50 9.02 3.80
CA VAL A 144 8.86 9.08 2.48
C VAL A 144 7.36 9.33 2.62
N GLU A 145 6.71 8.67 3.57
CA GLU A 145 5.29 8.86 3.86
C GLU A 145 4.95 10.30 4.24
N ILE A 146 5.73 10.92 5.13
CA ILE A 146 5.57 12.34 5.49
C ILE A 146 5.66 13.22 4.23
N GLN A 147 6.61 12.93 3.34
CA GLN A 147 6.78 13.71 2.12
C GLN A 147 5.57 13.56 1.17
N ILE A 148 4.96 12.38 1.10
CA ILE A 148 3.73 12.13 0.34
C ILE A 148 2.59 12.96 0.91
N GLU A 149 2.37 12.92 2.23
CA GLU A 149 1.30 13.70 2.88
C GLU A 149 1.46 15.20 2.62
N VAL A 150 2.68 15.74 2.68
CA VAL A 150 2.93 17.18 2.46
C VAL A 150 2.84 17.58 0.99
N SER A 151 3.33 16.75 0.06
CA SER A 151 3.50 17.15 -1.34
C SER A 151 2.31 16.79 -2.23
N THR A 152 1.58 15.74 -1.85
CA THR A 152 0.58 15.11 -2.72
C THR A 152 -0.84 15.44 -2.28
N TYR A 153 -1.13 15.46 -0.98
CA TYR A 153 -2.51 15.59 -0.50
C TYR A 153 -3.04 17.02 -0.51
N PRO A 154 -4.30 17.24 -0.93
CA PRO A 154 -4.94 18.55 -0.85
C PRO A 154 -5.29 18.89 0.61
N THR A 155 -5.34 20.20 0.91
CA THR A 155 -5.87 20.68 2.19
C THR A 155 -7.38 20.45 2.24
N LEU A 156 -7.81 19.59 3.16
CA LEU A 156 -9.23 19.30 3.37
C LEU A 156 -9.86 20.33 4.32
N PRO A 157 -11.13 20.72 4.11
CA PRO A 157 -11.84 21.60 5.02
C PRO A 157 -11.99 20.95 6.39
N VAL A 158 -11.63 21.69 7.45
CA VAL A 158 -11.76 21.27 8.85
C VAL A 158 -12.91 22.00 9.53
N LYS A 159 -13.31 21.54 10.72
CA LYS A 159 -14.28 22.25 11.57
C LYS A 159 -13.87 23.73 11.73
N GLY A 160 -14.82 24.64 11.58
CA GLY A 160 -14.62 26.09 11.51
C GLY A 160 -14.39 26.64 10.10
N SER A 161 -14.32 25.80 9.07
CA SER A 161 -14.11 26.21 7.67
C SER A 161 -14.93 25.37 6.69
N ALA A 162 -15.12 25.90 5.49
CA ALA A 162 -15.60 25.15 4.34
C ALA A 162 -14.96 25.66 3.06
N GLN A 163 -14.97 24.83 2.02
CA GLN A 163 -14.46 25.18 0.70
C GLN A 163 -15.60 25.33 -0.29
N ILE A 164 -15.60 26.42 -1.06
CA ILE A 164 -16.55 26.67 -2.14
C ILE A 164 -15.79 26.76 -3.47
N ARG A 165 -16.32 26.11 -4.50
CA ARG A 165 -15.79 26.19 -5.88
C ARG A 165 -16.93 26.45 -6.84
N ILE A 166 -16.69 27.26 -7.85
CA ILE A 166 -17.72 27.60 -8.84
C ILE A 166 -17.28 27.10 -10.21
N PHE A 167 -18.09 26.25 -10.83
CA PHE A 167 -17.87 25.73 -12.17
C PHE A 167 -18.68 26.51 -13.19
N ASN A 168 -18.08 26.80 -14.34
CA ASN A 168 -18.74 27.44 -15.46
C ASN A 168 -18.93 26.45 -16.60
N THR A 169 -20.18 26.11 -16.91
CA THR A 169 -20.53 25.15 -17.98
C THR A 169 -20.56 25.76 -19.38
N MET A 170 -20.50 27.09 -19.48
CA MET A 170 -20.72 27.81 -20.73
C MET A 170 -19.40 28.28 -21.35
N ASP A 171 -19.39 28.45 -22.67
CA ASP A 171 -18.24 28.96 -23.42
C ASP A 171 -18.19 30.51 -23.43
N CYS A 172 -18.25 31.11 -22.25
CA CYS A 172 -18.23 32.55 -22.01
C CYS A 172 -17.74 32.83 -20.59
N SER A 173 -17.08 33.97 -20.35
CA SER A 173 -16.65 34.31 -18.99
C SER A 173 -17.80 34.90 -18.18
N VAL A 174 -17.79 34.65 -16.88
CA VAL A 174 -18.75 35.25 -15.93
C VAL A 174 -17.96 35.91 -14.80
N SER A 175 -18.29 37.16 -14.48
CA SER A 175 -17.68 37.87 -13.35
C SER A 175 -18.66 37.85 -12.18
N ILE A 176 -18.24 37.36 -11.03
CA ILE A 176 -19.08 37.25 -9.84
C ILE A 176 -18.44 38.09 -8.74
N ASP A 177 -19.20 39.04 -8.22
CA ASP A 177 -18.86 39.81 -7.02
C ASP A 177 -19.51 39.13 -5.81
N ILE A 178 -18.70 38.64 -4.88
CA ILE A 178 -19.16 37.95 -3.66
C ILE A 178 -18.87 38.88 -2.49
N VAL A 179 -19.91 39.15 -1.70
CA VAL A 179 -19.79 40.02 -0.51
C VAL A 179 -18.66 39.50 0.40
N ASP A 180 -17.80 40.42 0.84
CA ASP A 180 -16.62 40.18 1.68
C ASP A 180 -15.49 39.32 1.08
N GLN A 181 -15.61 38.86 -0.17
CA GLN A 181 -14.57 38.10 -0.89
C GLN A 181 -14.06 38.82 -2.15
N GLY A 182 -14.82 39.79 -2.66
CA GLY A 182 -14.47 40.59 -3.83
C GLY A 182 -14.90 39.96 -5.16
N GLN A 183 -14.41 40.53 -6.26
CA GLN A 183 -14.79 40.11 -7.61
C GLN A 183 -13.88 39.01 -8.14
N ILE A 184 -14.49 37.94 -8.64
CA ILE A 184 -13.82 36.77 -9.23
C ILE A 184 -14.32 36.60 -10.66
N LYS A 185 -13.39 36.44 -11.60
CA LYS A 185 -13.72 36.12 -12.99
C LYS A 185 -13.55 34.63 -13.23
N ILE A 186 -14.60 33.99 -13.71
CA ILE A 186 -14.62 32.56 -14.03
C ILE A 186 -14.59 32.42 -15.56
N TYR A 187 -13.56 31.75 -16.05
CA TYR A 187 -13.32 31.59 -17.49
C TYR A 187 -14.31 30.59 -18.13
N PRO A 188 -14.45 30.59 -19.47
CA PRO A 188 -15.24 29.62 -20.20
C PRO A 188 -14.88 28.17 -19.84
N VAL A 189 -15.87 27.29 -19.68
CA VAL A 189 -15.67 25.83 -19.43
C VAL A 189 -14.56 25.52 -18.42
N SER A 190 -14.60 26.23 -17.29
CA SER A 190 -13.54 26.18 -16.27
C SER A 190 -14.12 26.20 -14.85
N ARG A 191 -13.24 26.27 -13.85
CA ARG A 191 -13.63 26.49 -12.45
C ARG A 191 -12.92 27.69 -11.85
N SER A 192 -13.52 28.26 -10.82
CA SER A 192 -12.86 29.22 -9.94
C SER A 192 -11.74 28.57 -9.13
N GLU A 193 -10.88 29.42 -8.57
CA GLU A 193 -10.05 29.03 -7.44
C GLU A 193 -10.94 28.61 -6.25
N THR A 194 -10.34 27.85 -5.32
CA THR A 194 -11.05 27.41 -4.12
C THR A 194 -11.21 28.59 -3.18
N LEU A 195 -12.44 28.91 -2.83
CA LEU A 195 -12.78 29.92 -1.84
C LEU A 195 -12.88 29.25 -0.47
N GLU A 196 -12.08 29.70 0.47
CA GLU A 196 -12.17 29.24 1.87
C GLU A 196 -13.02 30.20 2.67
N VAL A 197 -14.12 29.69 3.21
CA VAL A 197 -15.08 30.49 3.99
C VAL A 197 -15.07 29.98 5.43
N LYS A 198 -15.07 30.93 6.39
CA LYS A 198 -15.16 30.61 7.82
C LYS A 198 -16.59 30.23 8.17
N ALA A 199 -16.76 29.13 8.90
CA ALA A 199 -18.07 28.72 9.42
C ALA A 199 -18.33 29.39 10.77
N ILE A 200 -19.56 29.88 11.00
CA ILE A 200 -19.98 30.49 12.26
C ILE A 200 -21.11 29.62 12.84
N ASN A 201 -20.91 29.00 14.01
CA ASN A 201 -21.89 28.12 14.67
C ASN A 201 -22.34 26.87 13.86
N GLY A 202 -21.43 26.25 13.10
CA GLY A 202 -21.69 24.97 12.41
C GLY A 202 -22.39 25.07 11.05
N SER A 203 -22.74 26.29 10.63
CA SER A 203 -23.21 26.62 9.28
C SER A 203 -22.43 27.83 8.76
N ILE A 204 -22.23 27.93 7.45
CA ILE A 204 -21.67 29.15 6.87
C ILE A 204 -22.78 30.21 6.77
N GLU A 205 -22.42 31.46 7.00
CA GLU A 205 -23.24 32.63 6.66
C GLU A 205 -23.55 32.62 5.15
N MET A 206 -24.81 32.84 4.76
CA MET A 206 -25.19 32.90 3.35
C MET A 206 -24.43 34.03 2.67
N LEU A 207 -23.61 33.72 1.67
CA LEU A 207 -22.84 34.74 0.96
C LEU A 207 -23.66 35.26 -0.20
N ASP A 208 -24.05 36.52 -0.13
CA ASP A 208 -24.70 37.20 -1.24
C ASP A 208 -23.71 37.38 -2.41
N TYR A 209 -24.20 37.14 -3.62
CA TYR A 209 -23.42 37.36 -4.84
C TYR A 209 -24.18 38.17 -5.87
N ARG A 210 -23.43 38.90 -6.70
CA ARG A 210 -23.92 39.55 -7.91
C ARG A 210 -23.07 39.13 -9.09
N ALA A 211 -23.69 38.47 -10.06
CA ALA A 211 -23.02 37.93 -11.23
C ALA A 211 -23.36 38.72 -12.50
N ASP A 212 -22.33 39.04 -13.27
CA ASP A 212 -22.40 39.66 -14.60
C ASP A 212 -22.20 38.59 -15.69
N PHE A 213 -23.28 38.37 -16.43
CA PHE A 213 -23.41 37.42 -17.53
C PHE A 213 -23.43 38.10 -18.90
N THR A 214 -23.02 39.37 -19.01
CA THR A 214 -23.12 40.14 -20.26
C THR A 214 -22.46 39.42 -21.46
N GLU A 215 -21.29 38.79 -21.28
CA GLU A 215 -20.64 38.01 -22.34
C GLU A 215 -21.50 36.81 -22.78
N CYS A 216 -22.06 36.08 -21.82
CA CYS A 216 -22.90 34.91 -22.06
C CYS A 216 -24.24 35.28 -22.71
N TYR A 217 -24.82 36.42 -22.32
CA TYR A 217 -26.02 36.99 -22.91
C TYR A 217 -25.80 37.33 -24.38
N ASN A 218 -24.71 38.04 -24.69
CA ASN A 218 -24.35 38.39 -26.06
C ASN A 218 -24.09 37.17 -26.95
N LYS A 219 -23.55 36.09 -26.39
CA LYS A 219 -23.38 34.80 -27.06
C LYS A 219 -24.67 33.95 -27.12
N GLY A 220 -25.77 34.42 -26.55
CA GLY A 220 -27.08 33.76 -26.59
C GLY A 220 -27.20 32.50 -25.72
N TYR A 221 -26.36 32.38 -24.67
CA TYR A 221 -26.43 31.28 -23.71
C TYR A 221 -27.51 31.49 -22.64
N ILE A 222 -27.75 32.73 -22.23
CA ILE A 222 -28.67 33.09 -21.14
C ILE A 222 -29.62 34.22 -21.58
N ALA A 223 -30.79 34.31 -20.96
CA ALA A 223 -31.81 35.32 -21.27
C ALA A 223 -31.64 36.65 -20.50
N ARG A 224 -30.79 36.70 -19.47
CA ARG A 224 -30.54 37.87 -18.62
C ARG A 224 -29.03 38.11 -18.49
N SER A 225 -28.61 39.37 -18.49
CA SER A 225 -27.21 39.78 -18.35
C SER A 225 -26.73 39.86 -16.91
N THR A 226 -27.63 39.80 -15.92
CA THR A 226 -27.27 39.84 -14.49
C THR A 226 -28.07 38.82 -13.71
N ASP A 227 -27.44 38.21 -12.71
CA ASP A 227 -28.08 37.34 -11.72
C ASP A 227 -27.60 37.73 -10.32
N SER A 228 -28.41 37.46 -9.31
CA SER A 228 -28.05 37.69 -7.92
C SER A 228 -28.73 36.66 -7.03
N GLY A 229 -28.05 36.24 -5.99
CA GLY A 229 -28.58 35.26 -5.06
C GLY A 229 -27.61 35.00 -3.93
N GLN A 230 -27.75 33.84 -3.31
CA GLN A 230 -26.93 33.42 -2.18
C GLN A 230 -26.24 32.10 -2.51
N ILE A 231 -24.97 32.02 -2.16
CA ILE A 231 -24.24 30.75 -2.11
C ILE A 231 -24.08 30.30 -0.67
N THR A 232 -24.09 28.99 -0.50
CA THR A 232 -24.00 28.32 0.80
C THR A 232 -22.95 27.22 0.72
N GLY A 233 -22.42 26.85 1.88
CA GLY A 233 -21.59 25.67 2.03
C GLY A 233 -21.81 25.04 3.40
N THR A 234 -21.28 23.83 3.57
CA THR A 234 -21.40 23.07 4.81
C THR A 234 -20.05 23.01 5.50
N GLU A 235 -20.02 23.21 6.82
CA GLU A 235 -18.79 23.09 7.62
C GLU A 235 -18.11 21.74 7.39
N ALA A 236 -16.77 21.75 7.33
CA ALA A 236 -15.91 20.58 7.11
C ALA A 236 -16.17 19.84 5.79
N ASN A 237 -16.88 20.46 4.84
CA ASN A 237 -17.15 19.93 3.51
C ASN A 237 -16.70 20.90 2.42
N ALA A 238 -16.48 20.35 1.23
CA ALA A 238 -16.33 21.13 0.01
C ALA A 238 -17.66 21.14 -0.74
N THR A 239 -18.11 22.33 -1.13
CA THR A 239 -19.35 22.53 -1.89
C THR A 239 -19.01 23.12 -3.25
N SER A 240 -19.48 22.45 -4.30
CA SER A 240 -19.29 22.88 -5.67
C SER A 240 -20.59 23.47 -6.20
N TRP A 241 -20.52 24.73 -6.61
CA TRP A 241 -21.58 25.50 -7.24
C TRP A 241 -21.38 25.53 -8.75
N VAL A 242 -22.47 25.60 -9.51
CA VAL A 242 -22.41 25.46 -10.95
C VAL A 242 -23.24 26.52 -11.64
N ILE A 243 -22.58 27.24 -12.53
CA ILE A 243 -23.17 28.21 -13.43
C ILE A 243 -23.70 27.47 -14.65
N THR A 244 -24.99 27.67 -14.91
CA THR A 244 -25.70 27.13 -16.07
C THR A 244 -26.45 28.27 -16.78
N PRO A 245 -27.07 28.02 -17.94
CA PRO A 245 -28.01 28.97 -18.56
C PRO A 245 -29.17 29.42 -17.66
N LEU A 246 -29.44 28.69 -16.56
CA LEU A 246 -30.47 29.03 -15.57
C LEU A 246 -29.96 29.96 -14.46
N GLY A 247 -28.68 30.34 -14.49
CA GLY A 247 -27.98 31.09 -13.46
C GLY A 247 -27.11 30.20 -12.56
N LEU A 248 -26.65 30.77 -11.44
CA LEU A 248 -25.87 30.06 -10.42
C LEU A 248 -26.82 29.49 -9.35
N LYS A 249 -27.40 28.33 -9.65
CA LYS A 249 -28.46 27.71 -8.81
C LYS A 249 -28.14 26.30 -8.33
N TYR A 250 -27.30 25.58 -9.05
CA TYR A 250 -27.01 24.19 -8.74
C TYR A 250 -25.80 24.10 -7.82
N ASN A 251 -25.91 23.27 -6.79
CA ASN A 251 -24.79 22.94 -5.92
C ASN A 251 -24.81 21.46 -5.52
N TYR A 252 -23.67 20.96 -5.08
CA TYR A 252 -23.54 19.62 -4.51
C TYR A 252 -22.32 19.56 -3.59
N THR A 253 -22.34 18.60 -2.66
CA THR A 253 -21.16 18.26 -1.85
C THR A 253 -20.16 17.51 -2.71
N ASP A 254 -18.93 18.02 -2.75
CA ASP A 254 -17.87 17.54 -3.63
C ASP A 254 -16.85 16.68 -2.89
N MET A 255 -16.31 15.67 -3.58
CA MET A 255 -15.20 14.87 -3.11
C MET A 255 -13.90 15.52 -3.57
N VAL A 256 -13.15 16.06 -2.62
CA VAL A 256 -11.90 16.77 -2.88
C VAL A 256 -10.67 15.97 -2.45
N ASP A 257 -10.89 14.91 -1.69
CA ASP A 257 -9.83 13.98 -1.30
C ASP A 257 -9.39 13.10 -2.48
N LYS A 258 -8.21 12.51 -2.35
CA LYS A 258 -7.67 11.59 -3.34
C LYS A 258 -8.39 10.25 -3.30
N PRO A 259 -8.52 9.56 -4.44
CA PRO A 259 -9.08 8.20 -4.48
C PRO A 259 -8.27 7.23 -3.61
N GLU A 260 -8.96 6.44 -2.77
CA GLU A 260 -8.32 5.48 -1.84
C GLU A 260 -7.33 4.51 -2.52
N LYS A 261 -7.63 4.08 -3.76
CA LYS A 261 -6.80 3.16 -4.54
C LYS A 261 -5.82 3.85 -5.49
N GLY A 262 -5.73 5.18 -5.45
CA GLY A 262 -4.86 5.97 -6.33
C GLY A 262 -5.24 5.97 -7.82
N LYS A 263 -6.29 5.27 -8.25
CA LYS A 263 -6.75 5.31 -9.64
C LYS A 263 -7.43 6.65 -9.96
N PRO A 264 -7.22 7.24 -11.16
CA PRO A 264 -7.92 8.45 -11.54
C PRO A 264 -9.43 8.26 -11.55
N MET A 265 -10.14 9.31 -11.18
CA MET A 265 -11.60 9.33 -11.23
C MET A 265 -12.09 10.50 -12.06
N VAL A 266 -13.16 10.27 -12.81
CA VAL A 266 -13.77 11.26 -13.70
C VAL A 266 -15.28 11.28 -13.52
N ARG A 267 -15.87 12.46 -13.61
CA ARG A 267 -17.32 12.65 -13.69
C ARG A 267 -17.68 13.66 -14.76
N SER A 268 -18.95 13.65 -15.16
CA SER A 268 -19.52 14.67 -16.02
C SER A 268 -20.22 15.75 -15.19
N LEU A 269 -20.07 16.99 -15.65
CA LEU A 269 -20.81 18.16 -15.20
C LEU A 269 -21.23 18.95 -16.44
N ILE A 270 -22.14 18.35 -17.21
CA ILE A 270 -22.53 18.84 -18.54
C ILE A 270 -23.99 19.24 -18.54
N TYR A 271 -24.28 20.49 -18.89
CA TYR A 271 -25.64 21.00 -19.01
C TYR A 271 -26.24 20.65 -20.38
N LEU A 272 -27.38 19.98 -20.41
CA LEU A 272 -28.14 19.72 -21.64
C LEU A 272 -29.37 20.64 -21.70
N SER A 273 -29.59 21.27 -22.85
CA SER A 273 -30.79 22.08 -23.06
C SER A 273 -32.09 21.26 -22.93
N PRO A 274 -33.16 21.83 -22.34
CA PRO A 274 -34.47 21.19 -22.27
C PRO A 274 -34.95 20.79 -23.67
N GLY A 275 -35.32 19.51 -23.86
CA GLY A 275 -35.78 18.97 -25.14
C GLY A 275 -34.73 18.17 -25.92
N LEU A 276 -33.47 18.15 -25.49
CA LEU A 276 -32.49 17.17 -25.96
C LEU A 276 -32.73 15.81 -25.29
N SER A 277 -32.40 14.71 -25.97
CA SER A 277 -32.29 13.39 -25.34
C SER A 277 -31.09 13.34 -24.39
N ASN A 278 -30.98 12.27 -23.60
CA ASN A 278 -29.76 12.00 -22.85
C ASN A 278 -28.55 11.95 -23.79
N ALA A 279 -27.40 12.41 -23.31
CA ALA A 279 -26.11 12.34 -24.00
C ALA A 279 -25.18 11.38 -23.26
N THR A 280 -24.13 10.91 -23.93
CA THR A 280 -23.14 10.01 -23.34
C THR A 280 -21.75 10.62 -23.45
N LEU A 281 -21.12 10.85 -22.31
CA LEU A 281 -19.71 11.23 -22.26
C LEU A 281 -18.86 9.96 -22.43
N LYS A 282 -18.06 9.89 -23.49
CA LYS A 282 -17.17 8.75 -23.80
C LYS A 282 -15.71 9.17 -23.64
N LEU A 283 -14.93 8.29 -23.00
CA LEU A 283 -13.48 8.41 -22.88
C LEU A 283 -12.83 7.34 -23.76
N LEU A 284 -12.14 7.80 -24.80
CA LEU A 284 -11.49 6.94 -25.80
C LEU A 284 -9.97 7.05 -25.65
N ARG A 285 -9.27 5.93 -25.67
CA ARG A 285 -7.80 5.92 -25.76
C ARG A 285 -7.38 6.17 -27.21
N LYS A 286 -6.10 6.48 -27.45
CA LYS A 286 -5.51 6.67 -28.80
C LYS A 286 -5.76 5.52 -29.80
N ASP A 287 -5.96 4.29 -29.30
CA ASP A 287 -6.32 3.12 -30.11
C ASP A 287 -7.84 3.01 -30.40
N LYS A 288 -8.62 4.03 -30.01
CA LYS A 288 -10.08 4.12 -30.11
C LYS A 288 -10.84 3.05 -29.32
N THR A 289 -10.20 2.45 -28.31
CA THR A 289 -10.91 1.61 -27.34
C THR A 289 -11.73 2.48 -26.41
N GLU A 290 -13.04 2.25 -26.33
CA GLU A 290 -13.91 2.92 -25.36
C GLU A 290 -13.64 2.31 -23.99
N VAL A 291 -13.20 3.15 -23.05
CA VAL A 291 -12.82 2.69 -21.70
C VAL A 291 -13.92 2.97 -20.68
N THR A 292 -14.66 4.06 -20.85
CA THR A 292 -15.73 4.46 -19.93
C THR A 292 -16.77 5.32 -20.64
N SER A 293 -18.04 5.04 -20.39
CA SER A 293 -19.17 5.89 -20.78
C SER A 293 -19.97 6.33 -19.57
N ILE A 294 -20.26 7.63 -19.51
CA ILE A 294 -21.04 8.26 -18.44
C ILE A 294 -22.30 8.86 -19.06
N LEU A 295 -23.47 8.41 -18.60
CA LEU A 295 -24.74 8.97 -19.02
C LEU A 295 -24.93 10.38 -18.45
N VAL A 296 -25.32 11.32 -19.31
CA VAL A 296 -25.69 12.70 -18.96
C VAL A 296 -27.19 12.86 -19.22
N SER A 297 -27.96 13.16 -18.18
CA SER A 297 -29.41 13.33 -18.29
C SER A 297 -29.79 14.77 -18.65
N SER A 298 -30.81 14.93 -19.48
CA SER A 298 -31.40 16.22 -19.84
C SER A 298 -32.61 16.62 -19.01
N LEU A 299 -33.11 15.73 -18.13
CA LEU A 299 -34.31 15.95 -17.32
C LEU A 299 -34.05 16.92 -16.16
N GLU A 300 -33.01 16.65 -15.38
CA GLU A 300 -32.52 17.51 -14.32
C GLU A 300 -31.01 17.63 -14.39
N PHE A 301 -30.51 18.86 -14.32
CA PHE A 301 -29.09 19.11 -14.27
C PHE A 301 -28.53 18.55 -12.95
N SER A 302 -27.62 17.59 -13.07
CA SER A 302 -26.89 17.03 -11.94
C SER A 302 -25.51 16.54 -12.35
N GLN A 303 -24.58 16.46 -11.40
CA GLN A 303 -23.32 15.78 -11.63
C GLN A 303 -23.53 14.27 -11.75
N SER A 304 -22.74 13.61 -12.60
CA SER A 304 -22.69 12.15 -12.58
C SER A 304 -21.99 11.62 -11.32
N LYS A 305 -22.13 10.31 -11.09
CA LYS A 305 -21.23 9.61 -10.19
C LYS A 305 -19.79 9.67 -10.73
N LEU A 306 -18.84 9.63 -9.81
CA LEU A 306 -17.43 9.50 -10.16
C LEU A 306 -17.15 8.07 -10.62
N GLU A 307 -16.75 7.93 -11.87
CA GLU A 307 -16.30 6.67 -12.45
C GLU A 307 -14.79 6.55 -12.35
N LYS A 308 -14.31 5.33 -12.14
CA LYS A 308 -12.88 5.03 -12.04
C LYS A 308 -12.33 4.74 -13.44
N ILE A 309 -11.17 5.29 -13.74
CA ILE A 309 -10.42 4.94 -14.93
C ILE A 309 -9.42 3.85 -14.53
N GLU A 310 -9.64 2.64 -15.03
CA GLU A 310 -8.88 1.45 -14.62
C GLU A 310 -7.39 1.55 -15.00
N ASP A 311 -7.12 2.12 -16.17
CA ASP A 311 -5.80 2.32 -16.75
C ASP A 311 -5.53 3.82 -16.89
N PRO A 312 -4.60 4.42 -16.16
CA PRO A 312 -4.29 5.83 -16.33
C PRO A 312 -3.52 6.08 -17.65
N GLY A 313 -3.63 7.28 -18.20
CA GLY A 313 -3.04 7.61 -19.49
C GLY A 313 -3.67 8.84 -20.14
N GLU A 314 -3.44 8.99 -21.44
CA GLU A 314 -4.02 10.06 -22.26
C GLU A 314 -5.27 9.57 -22.99
N TYR A 315 -6.33 10.37 -22.90
CA TYR A 315 -7.65 10.04 -23.44
C TYR A 315 -8.22 11.22 -24.21
N ASP A 316 -8.94 10.90 -25.28
CA ASP A 316 -9.78 11.85 -25.99
C ASP A 316 -11.19 11.80 -25.40
N VAL A 317 -11.75 12.99 -25.13
CA VAL A 317 -13.02 13.15 -24.43
C VAL A 317 -14.09 13.55 -25.43
N TYR A 318 -15.14 12.73 -25.54
CA TYR A 318 -16.25 12.95 -26.47
C TYR A 318 -17.58 13.10 -25.74
N LEU A 319 -18.44 13.97 -26.25
CA LEU A 319 -19.87 13.98 -25.92
C LEU A 319 -20.63 13.45 -27.13
N ASP A 320 -21.21 12.27 -26.98
CA ASP A 320 -21.77 11.45 -28.05
C ASP A 320 -20.72 11.17 -29.15
N GLU A 321 -20.77 11.92 -30.25
CA GLU A 321 -19.84 11.84 -31.38
C GLU A 321 -19.00 13.12 -31.54
N THR A 322 -19.21 14.13 -30.67
CA THR A 322 -18.48 15.41 -30.73
C THR A 322 -17.27 15.35 -29.83
N LEU A 323 -16.09 15.56 -30.42
CA LEU A 323 -14.84 15.71 -29.67
C LEU A 323 -14.84 17.00 -28.85
N LEU A 324 -14.62 16.88 -27.55
CA LEU A 324 -14.53 18.01 -26.62
C LEU A 324 -13.08 18.44 -26.40
N GLU A 325 -12.19 17.47 -26.13
CA GLU A 325 -10.79 17.72 -25.81
C GLU A 325 -9.92 16.52 -26.17
N GLU A 326 -8.75 16.77 -26.77
CA GLU A 326 -7.78 15.73 -27.16
C GLU A 326 -6.67 15.57 -26.12
N ASN A 327 -6.13 14.35 -26.00
CA ASN A 327 -4.94 14.04 -25.19
C ASN A 327 -5.04 14.48 -23.72
N VAL A 328 -6.21 14.32 -23.09
CA VAL A 328 -6.42 14.66 -21.68
C VAL A 328 -5.67 13.67 -20.79
N PRO A 329 -4.74 14.13 -19.93
CA PRO A 329 -3.95 13.25 -19.08
C PRO A 329 -4.69 12.91 -17.78
N PHE A 330 -5.19 11.68 -17.69
CA PHE A 330 -5.75 11.11 -16.47
C PHE A 330 -4.65 10.36 -15.71
N LYS A 331 -4.10 11.01 -14.69
CA LYS A 331 -2.95 10.53 -13.90
C LYS A 331 -3.39 9.97 -12.55
N LEU A 332 -2.53 9.14 -11.95
CA LEU A 332 -2.76 8.54 -10.64
C LEU A 332 -3.08 9.59 -9.57
N GLY A 333 -4.10 9.31 -8.77
CA GLY A 333 -4.58 10.12 -7.65
C GLY A 333 -5.28 11.42 -8.04
N GLY A 334 -5.55 11.65 -9.33
CA GLY A 334 -6.27 12.83 -9.81
C GLY A 334 -7.78 12.62 -9.83
N VAL A 335 -8.53 13.67 -9.49
CA VAL A 335 -9.99 13.71 -9.64
C VAL A 335 -10.33 14.78 -10.67
N TYR A 336 -11.05 14.37 -11.71
CA TYR A 336 -11.34 15.16 -12.89
C TYR A 336 -12.84 15.34 -13.07
N THR A 337 -13.23 16.48 -13.60
CA THR A 337 -14.62 16.76 -13.98
C THR A 337 -14.62 17.30 -15.40
N VAL A 338 -15.37 16.66 -16.30
CA VAL A 338 -15.64 17.20 -17.62
C VAL A 338 -16.77 18.19 -17.50
N VAL A 339 -16.45 19.47 -17.61
CA VAL A 339 -17.38 20.60 -17.44
C VAL A 339 -17.77 21.09 -18.82
N GLY A 340 -19.07 21.27 -19.07
CA GLY A 340 -19.51 21.66 -20.41
C GLY A 340 -21.00 21.90 -20.54
N SER A 341 -21.42 22.18 -21.76
CA SER A 341 -22.82 22.32 -22.09
C SER A 341 -23.10 21.95 -23.55
N HIS A 342 -24.30 21.42 -23.79
CA HIS A 342 -24.90 21.21 -25.10
C HIS A 342 -26.17 22.05 -25.17
N ILE A 343 -26.06 23.21 -25.83
CA ILE A 343 -27.11 24.20 -25.92
C ILE A 343 -27.40 24.48 -27.39
N LYS A 344 -28.54 23.99 -27.87
CA LYS A 344 -28.91 24.01 -29.30
C LYS A 344 -27.83 23.34 -30.15
N SER A 345 -27.13 24.08 -31.01
CA SER A 345 -26.02 23.58 -31.83
C SER A 345 -24.64 23.85 -31.23
N LYS A 346 -24.57 24.46 -30.05
CA LYS A 346 -23.30 24.80 -29.38
C LYS A 346 -22.96 23.72 -28.38
N ILE A 347 -21.90 22.98 -28.66
CA ILE A 347 -21.33 21.99 -27.75
C ILE A 347 -19.96 22.52 -27.33
N ALA A 348 -19.76 22.65 -26.02
CA ALA A 348 -18.47 23.00 -25.45
C ALA A 348 -18.22 22.16 -24.22
N GLY A 349 -16.99 21.72 -24.03
CA GLY A 349 -16.60 20.94 -22.88
C GLY A 349 -15.10 20.97 -22.68
N LYS A 350 -14.68 20.94 -21.43
CA LYS A 350 -13.27 20.84 -21.06
C LYS A 350 -13.11 20.06 -19.78
N THR A 351 -12.00 19.34 -19.66
CA THR A 351 -11.65 18.60 -18.46
C THR A 351 -10.97 19.52 -17.46
N VAL A 352 -11.53 19.58 -16.26
CA VAL A 352 -11.03 20.38 -15.15
C VAL A 352 -10.56 19.46 -14.03
N GLN A 353 -9.39 19.77 -13.47
CA GLN A 353 -8.84 19.07 -12.32
C GLN A 353 -9.44 19.63 -11.04
N VAL A 354 -10.14 18.77 -10.29
CA VAL A 354 -10.72 19.07 -8.98
C VAL A 354 -9.69 18.80 -7.89
N THR A 355 -9.05 17.63 -7.98
CA THR A 355 -7.95 17.21 -7.11
C THR A 355 -6.73 16.93 -7.98
N PRO A 356 -5.58 17.57 -7.70
CA PRO A 356 -4.38 17.39 -8.51
C PRO A 356 -3.90 15.93 -8.43
N PRO A 357 -3.27 15.39 -9.49
CA PRO A 357 -2.67 14.06 -9.46
C PRO A 357 -1.51 13.97 -8.47
N ASN A 358 -1.00 12.77 -8.25
CA ASN A 358 0.16 12.55 -7.40
C ASN A 358 1.39 13.28 -7.95
N SER A 359 2.18 13.89 -7.08
CA SER A 359 3.32 14.75 -7.45
C SER A 359 4.68 14.13 -7.11
N LEU A 360 4.75 13.31 -6.04
CA LEU A 360 6.00 12.68 -5.62
C LEU A 360 6.26 11.38 -6.41
N HIS A 361 7.36 11.33 -7.15
CA HIS A 361 7.68 10.18 -8.01
C HIS A 361 7.99 8.89 -7.21
N MET A 362 7.54 7.73 -7.69
CA MET A 362 7.71 6.42 -7.04
C MET A 362 9.17 6.05 -6.74
N ALA A 363 10.13 6.61 -7.48
CA ALA A 363 11.57 6.40 -7.24
C ALA A 363 12.03 6.80 -5.82
N TRP A 364 11.28 7.65 -5.11
CA TRP A 364 11.56 7.98 -3.70
C TRP A 364 11.40 6.79 -2.75
N MET A 365 10.79 5.68 -3.19
CA MET A 365 10.77 4.42 -2.45
C MET A 365 12.03 3.57 -2.66
N LEU A 366 12.91 3.88 -3.62
CA LEU A 366 14.12 3.07 -3.84
C LEU A 366 15.01 2.95 -2.58
N PRO A 367 15.25 4.01 -1.78
CA PRO A 367 16.06 3.92 -0.58
C PRO A 367 15.53 2.90 0.45
N GLN A 368 14.22 2.88 0.74
CA GLN A 368 13.64 1.90 1.66
C GLN A 368 13.73 0.47 1.10
N TYR A 369 13.51 0.28 -0.21
CA TYR A 369 13.66 -1.03 -0.86
C TYR A 369 15.11 -1.52 -0.81
N ILE A 370 16.08 -0.66 -1.09
CA ILE A 370 17.50 -1.01 -0.98
C ILE A 370 17.85 -1.49 0.43
N ILE A 371 17.45 -0.73 1.46
CA ILE A 371 17.81 -1.04 2.84
C ILE A 371 17.11 -2.32 3.33
N ILE A 372 15.83 -2.53 3.00
CA ILE A 372 15.11 -3.74 3.42
C ILE A 372 15.67 -4.98 2.72
N THR A 373 16.03 -4.90 1.43
CA THR A 373 16.61 -6.05 0.72
C THR A 373 18.01 -6.37 1.25
N MET A 374 18.82 -5.37 1.58
CA MET A 374 20.08 -5.60 2.31
C MET A 374 19.83 -6.32 3.64
N GLY A 375 18.80 -5.89 4.38
CA GLY A 375 18.35 -6.56 5.61
C GLY A 375 17.92 -8.01 5.38
N GLU A 376 17.16 -8.26 4.32
CA GLU A 376 16.69 -9.60 3.91
C GLU A 376 17.85 -10.54 3.60
N VAL A 377 18.84 -10.10 2.82
CA VAL A 377 20.02 -10.92 2.49
C VAL A 377 20.78 -11.30 3.76
N MET A 378 20.94 -10.36 4.69
CA MET A 378 21.62 -10.63 5.96
C MET A 378 20.80 -11.49 6.94
N PHE A 379 19.47 -11.39 6.90
CA PHE A 379 18.59 -12.06 7.85
C PHE A 379 18.06 -13.40 7.31
N SER A 380 17.41 -13.40 6.16
CA SER A 380 16.70 -14.55 5.59
C SER A 380 17.66 -15.58 5.02
N VAL A 381 18.55 -15.17 4.11
CA VAL A 381 19.50 -16.09 3.45
C VAL A 381 20.46 -16.70 4.48
N THR A 382 21.06 -15.84 5.31
CA THR A 382 21.96 -16.30 6.38
C THR A 382 21.20 -17.11 7.44
N GLY A 383 19.95 -16.77 7.73
CA GLY A 383 19.13 -17.46 8.74
C GLY A 383 18.76 -18.87 8.33
N LEU A 384 18.38 -19.08 7.07
CA LEU A 384 18.15 -20.42 6.50
C LEU A 384 19.43 -21.26 6.51
N GLN A 385 20.58 -20.67 6.14
CA GLN A 385 21.88 -21.33 6.21
C GLN A 385 22.27 -21.70 7.65
N PHE A 386 22.04 -20.79 8.60
CA PHE A 386 22.26 -21.04 10.03
C PHE A 386 21.36 -22.17 10.55
N ALA A 387 20.06 -22.14 10.21
CA ALA A 387 19.11 -23.19 10.59
C ALA A 387 19.53 -24.56 10.05
N PHE A 388 20.09 -24.62 8.85
CA PHE A 388 20.59 -25.85 8.24
C PHE A 388 21.89 -26.35 8.89
N THR A 389 22.85 -25.46 9.13
CA THR A 389 24.17 -25.80 9.67
C THR A 389 24.17 -26.12 11.17
N GLN A 390 23.17 -25.64 11.91
CA GLN A 390 22.99 -25.93 13.33
C GLN A 390 22.04 -27.11 13.59
N ALA A 391 21.51 -27.72 12.52
CA ALA A 391 20.61 -28.85 12.63
C ALA A 391 21.36 -30.18 12.66
N PRO A 392 21.06 -31.07 13.62
CA PRO A 392 21.46 -32.48 13.53
C PRO A 392 20.95 -33.10 12.22
N VAL A 393 21.68 -34.08 11.69
CA VAL A 393 21.39 -34.72 10.40
C VAL A 393 19.95 -35.24 10.35
N SER A 394 19.46 -35.83 11.45
CA SER A 394 18.11 -36.38 11.58
C SER A 394 16.99 -35.32 11.69
N MET A 395 17.34 -34.05 11.95
CA MET A 395 16.39 -32.97 12.30
C MET A 395 16.44 -31.77 11.34
N LYS A 396 17.27 -31.78 10.29
CA LYS A 396 17.35 -30.72 9.27
C LYS A 396 15.96 -30.30 8.77
N SER A 397 15.14 -31.26 8.34
CA SER A 397 13.78 -30.99 7.84
C SER A 397 12.85 -30.42 8.92
N LEU A 398 13.02 -30.81 10.19
CA LEU A 398 12.22 -30.28 11.30
C LEU A 398 12.52 -28.79 11.54
N LEU A 399 13.80 -28.40 11.52
CA LEU A 399 14.20 -27.01 11.72
C LEU A 399 13.81 -26.12 10.55
N GLN A 400 13.91 -26.61 9.31
CA GLN A 400 13.40 -25.90 8.14
C GLN A 400 11.86 -25.73 8.19
N ALA A 401 11.13 -26.77 8.61
CA ALA A 401 9.69 -26.66 8.84
C ALA A 401 9.36 -25.66 9.96
N GLY A 402 10.16 -25.62 11.04
CA GLY A 402 10.03 -24.64 12.12
C GLY A 402 10.24 -23.20 11.65
N TRP A 403 11.19 -22.98 10.74
CA TRP A 403 11.40 -21.68 10.10
C TRP A 403 10.19 -21.25 9.29
N LEU A 404 9.69 -22.11 8.38
CA LEU A 404 8.50 -21.81 7.57
C LEU A 404 7.25 -21.61 8.43
N LEU A 405 7.12 -22.36 9.54
CA LEU A 405 6.04 -22.16 10.50
C LEU A 405 6.08 -20.75 11.11
N SER A 406 7.28 -20.20 11.37
CA SER A 406 7.40 -18.83 11.85
C SER A 406 6.89 -17.80 10.84
N VAL A 407 7.17 -18.02 9.54
CA VAL A 407 6.65 -17.20 8.44
C VAL A 407 5.12 -17.30 8.37
N ALA A 408 4.56 -18.50 8.52
CA ALA A 408 3.11 -18.71 8.53
C ALA A 408 2.41 -17.97 9.69
N PHE A 409 2.98 -18.03 10.90
CA PHE A 409 2.47 -17.25 12.03
C PHE A 409 2.61 -15.75 11.82
N GLY A 410 3.71 -15.30 11.20
CA GLY A 410 3.89 -13.90 10.82
C GLY A 410 2.78 -13.41 9.89
N ASN A 411 2.50 -14.15 8.83
CA ASN A 411 1.41 -13.87 7.90
C ASN A 411 0.04 -13.82 8.59
N LEU A 412 -0.22 -14.69 9.56
CA LEU A 412 -1.46 -14.65 10.35
C LEU A 412 -1.57 -13.36 11.18
N ILE A 413 -0.47 -12.91 11.79
CA ILE A 413 -0.44 -11.64 12.54
C ILE A 413 -0.77 -10.46 11.62
N VAL A 414 -0.27 -10.44 10.38
CA VAL A 414 -0.58 -9.39 9.38
C VAL A 414 -2.09 -9.28 9.15
N VAL A 415 -2.77 -10.41 8.98
CA VAL A 415 -4.23 -10.45 8.74
C VAL A 415 -4.99 -9.85 9.93
N ILE A 416 -4.59 -10.17 11.16
CA ILE A 416 -5.23 -9.68 12.38
C ILE A 416 -5.05 -8.15 12.51
N ILE A 417 -3.81 -7.65 12.34
CA ILE A 417 -3.50 -6.22 12.48
C ILE A 417 -4.25 -5.40 11.43
N LYS A 418 -4.27 -5.85 10.16
CA LYS A 418 -5.01 -5.17 9.09
C LYS A 418 -6.52 -5.14 9.34
N GLY A 419 -7.07 -6.17 9.95
CA GLY A 419 -8.48 -6.20 10.35
C GLY A 419 -8.82 -5.18 11.44
N ALA A 420 -7.86 -4.86 12.32
CA ALA A 420 -8.08 -3.98 13.46
C ALA A 420 -8.07 -2.49 13.13
N ARG A 421 -7.50 -2.06 11.99
CA ARG A 421 -7.34 -0.64 11.58
C ARG A 421 -6.96 0.29 12.75
N PRO A 422 -5.80 0.06 13.39
CA PRO A 422 -5.47 0.72 14.65
C PRO A 422 -5.22 2.24 14.53
N PHE A 423 -4.89 2.75 13.34
CA PHE A 423 -4.64 4.17 13.12
C PHE A 423 -5.34 4.68 11.85
N ASP A 424 -5.81 5.93 11.90
CA ASP A 424 -6.39 6.61 10.73
C ASP A 424 -5.31 7.10 9.75
N ARG A 425 -4.09 7.35 10.23
CA ARG A 425 -2.97 7.86 9.43
C ARG A 425 -1.88 6.82 9.28
N GLN A 426 -1.49 6.59 8.03
CA GLN A 426 -0.52 5.57 7.64
C GLN A 426 0.91 5.86 8.16
N VAL A 427 1.29 7.14 8.31
CA VAL A 427 2.59 7.54 8.92
C VAL A 427 2.80 6.88 10.28
N TYR A 428 1.79 6.93 11.16
CA TYR A 428 1.90 6.40 12.50
C TYR A 428 2.03 4.87 12.52
N GLU A 429 1.36 4.18 11.60
CA GLU A 429 1.53 2.73 11.43
C GLU A 429 2.97 2.37 11.06
N ILE A 430 3.55 3.08 10.09
CA ILE A 430 4.91 2.79 9.60
C ILE A 430 5.95 3.03 10.70
N PHE A 431 5.85 4.13 11.47
CA PHE A 431 6.76 4.37 12.59
C PHE A 431 6.55 3.37 13.74
N LEU A 432 5.32 2.94 14.01
CA LEU A 432 5.07 1.86 14.96
C LEU A 432 5.79 0.58 14.50
N TYR A 433 5.70 0.21 13.23
CA TYR A 433 6.42 -0.95 12.69
C TYR A 433 7.94 -0.82 12.81
N ALA A 434 8.50 0.39 12.61
CA ALA A 434 9.93 0.64 12.82
C ALA A 434 10.36 0.35 14.27
N VAL A 435 9.57 0.84 15.25
CA VAL A 435 9.84 0.65 16.69
C VAL A 435 9.66 -0.81 17.09
N LEU A 436 8.59 -1.47 16.65
CA LEU A 436 8.34 -2.88 16.91
C LEU A 436 9.45 -3.76 16.31
N MET A 437 9.91 -3.45 15.10
CA MET A 437 11.03 -4.16 14.46
C MET A 437 12.29 -4.03 15.29
N ALA A 438 12.65 -2.81 15.71
CA ALA A 438 13.81 -2.58 16.58
C ALA A 438 13.70 -3.35 17.91
N ALA A 439 12.52 -3.36 18.53
CA ALA A 439 12.29 -4.07 19.79
C ALA A 439 12.45 -5.59 19.64
N VAL A 440 11.85 -6.18 18.60
CA VAL A 440 11.93 -7.62 18.32
C VAL A 440 13.37 -8.04 18.01
N ILE A 441 14.09 -7.25 17.22
CA ILE A 441 15.50 -7.51 16.89
C ILE A 441 16.40 -7.32 18.10
N THR A 442 16.08 -6.40 19.01
CA THR A 442 16.79 -6.26 20.29
C THR A 442 16.61 -7.50 21.16
N ILE A 443 15.38 -8.02 21.27
CA ILE A 443 15.10 -9.28 21.99
C ILE A 443 15.86 -10.44 21.34
N PHE A 444 15.81 -10.54 20.01
CA PHE A 444 16.56 -11.56 19.27
C PHE A 444 18.07 -11.44 19.52
N ALA A 445 18.63 -10.24 19.46
CA ALA A 445 20.04 -9.98 19.75
C ALA A 445 20.44 -10.44 21.16
N VAL A 446 19.63 -10.13 22.18
CA VAL A 446 19.86 -10.63 23.54
C VAL A 446 19.83 -12.17 23.58
N MET A 447 18.89 -12.81 22.88
CA MET A 447 18.83 -14.28 22.80
C MET A 447 20.05 -14.88 22.10
N THR A 448 20.63 -14.20 21.09
CA THR A 448 21.83 -14.68 20.41
C THR A 448 23.07 -14.67 21.30
N ILE A 449 23.18 -13.74 22.26
CA ILE A 449 24.31 -13.68 23.21
C ILE A 449 24.35 -14.94 24.09
N PHE A 450 23.18 -15.47 24.45
CA PHE A 450 23.08 -16.69 25.26
C PHE A 450 23.06 -17.98 24.42
N TYR A 451 23.15 -17.88 23.09
CA TYR A 451 23.11 -19.04 22.22
C TYR A 451 24.47 -19.72 22.17
N LYS A 452 24.49 -21.03 22.43
CA LYS A 452 25.68 -21.88 22.27
C LYS A 452 25.60 -22.60 20.93
N TYR A 453 26.57 -22.32 20.06
CA TYR A 453 26.74 -23.00 18.79
C TYR A 453 26.87 -24.50 18.97
N VAL A 454 26.30 -25.22 18.02
CA VAL A 454 26.37 -26.67 17.90
C VAL A 454 27.55 -26.99 17.00
N GLU A 455 28.50 -27.74 17.54
CA GLU A 455 29.58 -28.37 16.76
C GLU A 455 29.08 -29.76 16.36
N ILE A 456 28.91 -29.98 15.05
CA ILE A 456 28.51 -31.30 14.52
C ILE A 456 29.82 -32.04 14.16
N PRO A 457 30.08 -33.24 14.73
CA PRO A 457 31.30 -34.00 14.42
C PRO A 457 31.39 -34.35 12.93
N GLU A 458 32.58 -34.22 12.32
CA GLU A 458 32.82 -34.53 10.90
C GLU A 458 32.43 -35.97 10.48
N GLU A 459 32.39 -36.92 11.43
CA GLU A 459 32.01 -38.31 11.16
C GLU A 459 30.52 -38.51 10.81
N GLU A 460 29.64 -37.55 11.13
CA GLU A 460 28.20 -37.64 10.81
C GLU A 460 27.85 -37.18 9.39
N ASP A 461 28.80 -36.61 8.65
CA ASP A 461 28.62 -36.20 7.24
C ASP A 461 28.90 -37.36 6.26
N THR A 462 29.22 -38.56 6.77
CA THR A 462 29.16 -39.77 5.96
C THR A 462 27.71 -40.13 5.66
N ASP A 463 27.40 -40.14 4.37
CA ASP A 463 26.14 -40.40 3.67
C ASP A 463 25.57 -41.81 3.94
N GLY A 464 25.45 -42.19 5.21
CA GLY A 464 24.81 -43.42 5.67
C GLY A 464 23.31 -43.24 5.64
N ALA A 465 22.70 -43.52 4.50
CA ALA A 465 21.25 -43.66 4.37
C ALA A 465 20.69 -44.40 5.60
N ILE A 466 19.82 -43.71 6.35
CA ILE A 466 19.08 -44.30 7.47
C ILE A 466 18.33 -45.50 6.88
N PRO A 467 18.57 -46.75 7.31
CA PRO A 467 17.79 -47.88 6.85
C PRO A 467 16.35 -47.63 7.30
N LEU A 468 15.46 -47.33 6.36
CA LEU A 468 14.04 -47.38 6.61
C LEU A 468 13.72 -48.83 6.98
N GLU A 469 13.38 -49.10 8.24
CA GLU A 469 12.76 -50.37 8.59
C GLU A 469 11.50 -50.51 7.73
N GLU A 470 11.50 -51.49 6.82
CA GLU A 470 10.36 -51.88 6.01
C GLU A 470 9.27 -52.49 6.90
N LYS A 471 8.53 -51.65 7.62
CA LYS A 471 7.26 -52.03 8.25
C LYS A 471 6.14 -51.13 7.72
N GLY A 472 5.61 -51.53 6.57
CA GLY A 472 4.41 -50.97 5.97
C GLY A 472 4.37 -51.25 4.47
N ASN A 473 3.17 -51.51 3.92
CA ASN A 473 2.99 -51.70 2.49
C ASN A 473 3.45 -50.45 1.73
N VAL A 474 4.61 -50.55 1.09
CA VAL A 474 5.22 -49.47 0.30
C VAL A 474 4.38 -49.23 -0.94
N ASN A 475 4.12 -47.96 -1.23
CA ASN A 475 3.38 -47.51 -2.41
C ASN A 475 4.17 -47.85 -3.68
N LEU A 476 3.56 -48.61 -4.61
CA LEU A 476 4.22 -49.18 -5.80
C LEU A 476 4.84 -48.13 -6.75
N ALA A 477 4.42 -46.87 -6.65
CA ALA A 477 4.93 -45.77 -7.47
C ALA A 477 6.43 -45.46 -7.25
N TYR A 478 7.04 -45.88 -6.12
CA TYR A 478 8.44 -45.55 -5.81
C TYR A 478 9.47 -46.51 -6.42
N LYS A 479 9.04 -47.61 -7.07
CA LYS A 479 9.96 -48.59 -7.68
C LYS A 479 10.36 -48.30 -9.13
N GLU A 480 9.68 -47.37 -9.81
CA GLU A 480 9.95 -47.12 -11.23
C GLU A 480 11.04 -46.06 -11.50
N ASP A 481 11.42 -45.24 -10.52
CA ASP A 481 12.49 -44.23 -10.66
C ASP A 481 13.91 -44.77 -10.47
N LYS A 482 14.08 -46.10 -10.35
CA LYS A 482 15.39 -46.76 -10.41
C LYS A 482 15.43 -47.78 -11.54
N LYS A 483 15.39 -47.30 -12.77
CA LYS A 483 15.93 -48.01 -13.94
C LYS A 483 16.67 -47.05 -14.86
#